data_AF-A0A834IPB3-F1
#
_entry.id   AF-A0A834IPB3-F1
#
_cell.length_a   1.000
_cell.length_b   1.000
_cell.length_c   1.000
_cell.angle_alpha   90.00
_cell.angle_beta   90.00
_cell.angle_gamma   90.00
#
_symmetry.space_group_name_H-M   'P 1'
#
loop_
_entity.id
_entity.type
_entity.pdbx_description
1 polymer ?
#
loop_
_entity_poly.entity_id
_entity_poly.type
_entity_poly.pdbx_seq_one_letter_code
_entity_poly.pdbx_strand_id
1 'polypeptide(L)'
;MVNVPKQRRTFCKKCKVHKLHKVTQYKKSKERHASQGRRRYDRKQQGFGGQTKPIFRKKAKTTKKIVLRMECADCKYRKQIPLKRCKHFELGGDKKRKGQMIQF
;
A
#
# COMPACT_ATOMS: atom_id res chain seq x y z
N MET A 1 -17.49 -1.06 -3.96
CA MET A 1 -16.72 -1.07 -2.71
C MET A 1 -15.95 -2.38 -2.63
N VAL A 2 -14.65 -2.36 -2.33
CA VAL A 2 -13.83 -3.58 -2.18
C VAL A 2 -13.51 -3.77 -0.70
N ASN A 3 -13.96 -4.89 -0.14
CA ASN A 3 -13.72 -5.27 1.25
C ASN A 3 -12.71 -6.42 1.33
N VAL A 4 -11.71 -6.28 2.20
CA VAL A 4 -10.72 -7.34 2.49
C VAL A 4 -10.71 -7.64 3.99
N PRO A 5 -10.67 -8.92 4.41
CA PRO A 5 -10.64 -9.25 5.83
C PRO A 5 -9.32 -8.81 6.50
N LYS A 6 -9.38 -8.46 7.79
CA LYS A 6 -8.21 -8.11 8.61
C LYS A 6 -7.27 -9.29 8.88
N GLN A 7 -7.73 -10.51 8.64
CA GLN A 7 -6.95 -11.74 8.78
C GLN A 7 -7.15 -12.63 7.56
N ARG A 8 -6.07 -13.29 7.09
CA ARG A 8 -6.12 -14.23 5.97
C ARG A 8 -5.11 -15.35 6.16
N ARG A 9 -5.52 -16.60 5.98
CA ARG A 9 -4.58 -17.74 5.90
C ARG A 9 -3.92 -17.74 4.51
N THR A 10 -2.60 -17.74 4.48
CA THR A 10 -1.82 -17.78 3.23
C THR A 10 -0.44 -18.37 3.52
N PHE A 11 0.25 -18.83 2.48
CA PHE A 11 1.60 -19.37 2.57
C PHE A 11 2.59 -18.34 3.16
N CYS A 12 3.33 -18.75 4.20
CA CYS A 12 4.42 -17.97 4.76
C CYS A 12 5.76 -18.51 4.23
N LYS A 13 6.57 -17.67 3.56
CA LYS A 13 7.86 -18.08 3.00
C LYS A 13 8.87 -18.52 4.07
N LYS A 14 8.84 -17.90 5.26
CA LYS A 14 9.76 -18.22 6.36
C LYS A 14 9.36 -19.51 7.09
N CYS A 15 8.08 -19.72 7.37
CA CYS A 15 7.59 -20.94 8.01
C CYS A 15 7.42 -22.11 7.02
N LYS A 16 7.42 -21.84 5.71
CA LYS A 16 7.14 -22.80 4.63
C LYS A 16 5.79 -23.51 4.71
N VAL A 17 4.83 -22.95 5.46
CA VAL A 17 3.47 -23.50 5.63
C VAL A 17 2.41 -22.39 5.60
N HIS A 18 1.15 -22.77 5.42
CA HIS A 18 0.01 -21.84 5.42
C HIS A 18 -0.35 -21.40 6.85
N LYS A 19 -0.13 -20.13 7.16
CA LYS A 19 -0.36 -19.54 8.48
C LYS A 19 -1.32 -18.36 8.41
N LEU A 20 -1.86 -17.98 9.56
CA LEU A 20 -2.67 -16.78 9.68
C LEU A 20 -1.78 -15.54 9.52
N HIS A 21 -2.21 -14.60 8.70
CA HIS A 21 -1.54 -13.33 8.51
C HIS A 21 -2.49 -12.18 8.88
N LYS A 22 -1.96 -11.22 9.64
CA LYS A 22 -2.61 -9.93 9.89
C LYS A 22 -2.46 -9.08 8.63
N VAL A 23 -3.59 -8.61 8.11
CA VAL A 23 -3.66 -7.78 6.90
C VAL A 23 -3.71 -6.33 7.33
N THR A 24 -2.86 -5.50 6.74
CA THR A 24 -2.87 -4.04 6.92
C THR A 24 -2.69 -3.35 5.57
N GLN A 25 -3.14 -2.11 5.45
CA GLN A 25 -2.85 -1.31 4.26
C GLN A 25 -1.41 -0.79 4.31
N TYR A 26 -0.67 -0.94 3.21
CA TYR A 26 0.65 -0.34 3.08
C TYR A 26 0.54 1.19 3.04
N LYS A 27 1.41 1.86 3.80
CA LYS A 27 1.63 3.30 3.75
C LYS A 27 3.08 3.57 3.36
N LYS A 28 3.30 4.49 2.43
CA LYS A 28 4.64 4.94 2.04
C LYS A 28 5.27 5.69 3.23
N SER A 29 6.48 5.31 3.61
CA SER A 29 7.25 6.01 4.65
C SER A 29 7.77 7.37 4.19
N LYS A 30 8.19 8.20 5.15
CA LYS A 30 8.89 9.47 4.90
C LYS A 30 10.15 9.22 4.06
N GLU A 31 10.46 10.15 3.17
CA GLU A 31 11.68 10.11 2.37
C GLU A 31 12.93 10.27 3.24
N ARG A 32 13.99 9.51 2.93
CA ARG A 32 15.29 9.61 3.62
C ARG A 32 16.17 10.66 2.96
N HIS A 33 16.51 11.73 3.68
CA HIS A 33 17.36 12.83 3.21
C HIS A 33 18.78 12.38 2.83
N ALA A 34 19.36 11.43 3.56
CA ALA A 34 20.69 10.90 3.31
C ALA A 34 20.80 9.98 2.06
N SER A 35 19.68 9.67 1.39
CA SER A 35 19.70 8.83 0.19
C SER A 35 20.52 9.49 -0.93
N GLN A 36 21.29 8.68 -1.67
CA GLN A 36 22.20 9.20 -2.70
C GLN A 36 21.49 10.08 -3.74
N GLY A 37 20.29 9.68 -4.16
CA GLY A 37 19.48 10.44 -5.11
C GLY A 37 19.07 11.80 -4.57
N ARG A 38 18.65 11.87 -3.30
CA ARG A 38 18.28 13.12 -2.65
C ARG A 38 19.48 14.05 -2.46
N ARG A 39 20.60 13.54 -1.94
CA ARG A 39 21.86 14.30 -1.82
C ARG A 39 22.32 14.88 -3.16
N ARG A 40 22.24 14.10 -4.24
CA ARG A 40 22.57 14.55 -5.60
C ARG A 40 21.60 15.63 -6.10
N TYR A 41 20.31 15.47 -5.85
CA TYR A 41 19.29 16.45 -6.22
C TYR A 41 19.51 17.78 -5.51
N ASP A 42 19.70 17.74 -4.19
CA ASP A 42 19.90 18.94 -3.38
C ASP A 42 21.19 19.67 -3.80
N ARG A 43 22.30 18.95 -4.01
CA ARG A 43 23.54 19.54 -4.55
C ARG A 43 23.36 20.15 -5.94
N LYS A 44 22.55 19.53 -6.81
CA LYS A 44 22.27 20.07 -8.15
C LYS A 44 21.39 21.33 -8.09
N GLN A 45 20.56 21.48 -7.07
CA GLN A 45 19.67 22.62 -6.89
C GLN A 45 20.32 23.80 -6.15
N GLN A 46 21.53 23.64 -5.63
CA GLN A 46 22.24 24.72 -4.96
C GLN A 46 22.77 25.75 -5.97
N GLY A 47 22.75 27.01 -5.58
CA GLY A 47 23.20 28.13 -6.41
C GLY A 47 22.11 28.68 -7.32
N PHE A 48 22.53 29.36 -8.39
CA PHE A 48 21.65 29.99 -9.37
C PHE A 48 21.31 29.03 -10.52
N GLY A 49 20.25 29.34 -11.29
CA GLY A 49 19.82 28.55 -12.46
C GLY A 49 18.44 27.89 -12.33
N GLY A 50 17.74 28.12 -11.22
CA GLY A 50 16.34 27.70 -11.04
C GLY A 50 16.16 26.18 -10.97
N GLN A 51 14.99 25.70 -11.39
CA GLN A 51 14.62 24.29 -11.24
C GLN A 51 15.38 23.36 -12.19
N THR A 52 16.28 22.53 -11.67
CA THR A 52 17.19 21.69 -12.47
C THR A 52 16.67 20.31 -12.90
N LYS A 53 15.46 19.92 -12.49
CA LYS A 53 14.83 18.63 -12.81
C LYS A 53 13.34 18.79 -13.13
N PRO A 54 12.79 18.00 -14.07
CA PRO A 54 11.41 18.16 -14.52
C PRO A 54 10.41 17.84 -13.41
N ILE A 55 9.36 18.66 -13.32
CA ILE A 55 8.20 18.45 -12.43
C ILE A 55 7.05 17.91 -13.26
N PHE A 56 6.55 16.73 -12.92
CA PHE A 56 5.44 16.11 -13.63
C PHE A 56 4.10 16.79 -13.29
N ARG A 57 3.46 17.42 -14.28
CA ARG A 57 2.17 18.14 -14.12
C ARG A 57 0.94 17.39 -14.66
N LYS A 58 1.09 16.49 -15.64
CA LYS A 58 -0.04 15.86 -16.38
C LYS A 58 -0.56 14.56 -15.72
N LYS A 59 -1.07 14.63 -14.48
CA LYS A 59 -1.58 13.44 -13.77
C LYS A 59 -2.97 13.00 -14.28
N ALA A 60 -3.04 11.86 -14.96
CA ALA A 60 -4.30 11.32 -15.49
C ALA A 60 -4.99 10.29 -14.57
N LYS A 61 -4.26 9.59 -13.69
CA LYS A 61 -4.84 8.50 -12.88
C LYS A 61 -5.54 9.07 -11.64
N THR A 62 -6.81 8.71 -11.48
CA THR A 62 -7.67 9.10 -10.34
C THR A 62 -7.54 8.18 -9.11
N THR A 63 -6.98 6.98 -9.29
CA THR A 63 -6.82 5.97 -8.23
C THR A 63 -5.36 5.51 -8.10
N LYS A 64 -5.08 4.69 -7.08
CA LYS A 64 -3.78 4.00 -6.90
C LYS A 64 -4.03 2.49 -6.78
N LYS A 65 -3.01 1.68 -7.05
CA LYS A 65 -3.06 0.25 -6.69
C LYS A 65 -2.85 0.15 -5.18
N ILE A 66 -3.80 -0.47 -4.49
CA ILE A 66 -3.69 -0.67 -3.04
C ILE A 66 -2.78 -1.88 -2.80
N VAL A 67 -1.83 -1.72 -1.89
CA VAL A 67 -0.93 -2.81 -1.49
C VAL A 67 -1.27 -3.22 -0.08
N LEU A 68 -1.47 -4.51 0.11
CA LEU A 68 -1.69 -5.13 1.42
C LEU A 68 -0.35 -5.55 2.00
N ARG A 69 -0.09 -5.18 3.24
CA ARG A 69 1.02 -5.69 4.05
C ARG A 69 0.49 -6.83 4.91
N MET A 70 0.94 -8.03 4.60
CA MET A 70 0.59 -9.28 5.28
C MET A 70 1.68 -9.63 6.27
N GLU A 71 1.38 -9.65 7.56
CA GLU A 71 2.32 -10.04 8.61
C GLU A 71 1.94 -11.41 9.18
N CYS A 72 2.86 -12.37 9.15
CA CYS A 72 2.64 -13.70 9.73
C CYS A 72 2.52 -13.59 11.26
N ALA A 73 1.50 -14.24 11.84
CA ALA A 73 1.29 -14.22 13.29
C ALA A 73 2.48 -14.81 14.07
N ASP A 74 3.05 -15.92 13.57
CA ASP A 74 4.09 -16.69 14.26
C ASP A 74 5.48 -16.03 14.09
N CYS A 75 6.00 -15.96 12.86
CA CYS A 75 7.39 -15.55 12.61
C CYS A 75 7.58 -14.05 12.29
N LYS A 76 6.50 -13.26 12.32
CA LYS A 76 6.45 -11.82 11.99
C LYS A 76 6.99 -11.45 10.61
N TYR A 77 7.19 -12.43 9.72
CA TYR A 77 7.56 -12.18 8.34
C TYR A 77 6.48 -11.37 7.64
N ARG A 78 6.91 -10.38 6.85
CA ARG A 78 6.03 -9.45 6.14
C ARG A 78 6.18 -9.64 4.63
N LYS A 79 5.05 -9.79 3.94
CA LYS A 79 4.99 -9.78 2.47
C LYS A 79 3.99 -8.74 1.97
N GLN A 80 4.21 -8.25 0.76
CA GLN A 80 3.37 -7.24 0.13
C GLN A 80 2.61 -7.86 -1.04
N ILE A 81 1.30 -7.59 -1.12
CA ILE A 81 0.43 -8.08 -2.20
C ILE A 81 -0.33 -6.88 -2.80
N PRO A 82 -0.09 -6.54 -4.09
CA PRO A 82 -0.86 -5.51 -4.77
C PRO A 82 -2.25 -6.02 -5.18
N LEU A 83 -3.25 -5.17 -5.08
CA LEU A 83 -4.60 -5.37 -5.62
C LEU A 83 -4.77 -4.63 -6.96
N LYS A 84 -5.88 -4.93 -7.66
CA LYS A 84 -6.37 -4.10 -8.77
C LYS A 84 -6.77 -2.71 -8.25
N ARG A 85 -6.90 -1.74 -9.15
CA ARG A 85 -7.31 -0.36 -8.81
C ARG A 85 -8.78 -0.35 -8.38
N CYS A 86 -9.09 0.36 -7.31
CA CYS A 86 -10.45 0.57 -6.84
C CYS A 86 -10.60 2.00 -6.31
N LYS A 87 -11.81 2.56 -6.38
CA LYS A 87 -12.13 3.90 -5.84
C LYS A 87 -12.34 3.87 -4.33
N HIS A 88 -13.11 2.90 -3.84
CA HIS A 88 -13.41 2.71 -2.41
C HIS A 88 -12.89 1.35 -1.93
N PHE A 89 -12.08 1.38 -0.88
CA PHE A 89 -11.48 0.21 -0.25
C PHE A 89 -11.67 0.28 1.25
N GLU A 90 -12.09 -0.83 1.82
CA GLU A 90 -12.29 -1.00 3.25
C GLU A 90 -11.59 -2.28 3.72
N LEU A 91 -11.13 -2.27 4.97
CA LEU A 91 -10.43 -3.39 5.58
C LEU A 91 -11.20 -3.86 6.81
N GLY A 92 -11.85 -5.02 6.68
CA GLY A 92 -12.70 -5.61 7.71
C GLY A 92 -14.03 -4.88 7.87
N GLY A 93 -14.63 -4.44 6.76
CA GLY A 93 -16.02 -3.97 6.76
C GLY A 93 -17.00 -5.15 6.90
N ASP A 94 -18.28 -4.84 7.04
CA ASP A 94 -19.31 -5.85 7.24
C ASP A 94 -19.49 -6.75 6.02
N LYS A 95 -19.75 -8.02 6.30
CA LYS A 95 -20.12 -8.97 5.25
C LYS A 95 -21.56 -8.69 4.84
N LYS A 96 -21.79 -8.58 3.53
CA LYS A 96 -23.14 -8.45 2.99
C LYS A 96 -23.97 -9.67 3.41
N ARG A 97 -25.12 -9.42 4.03
CA ARG A 97 -26.10 -10.44 4.39
C ARG A 97 -26.94 -10.80 3.15
N LYS A 98 -27.29 -12.08 3.00
CA LYS A 98 -28.14 -12.54 1.88
C LYS A 98 -29.61 -12.32 2.22
N GLY A 99 -30.40 -11.83 1.27
CA GLY A 99 -31.87 -11.78 1.37
C GLY A 99 -32.46 -10.72 2.30
N GLN A 100 -31.67 -9.77 2.81
CA GLN A 100 -32.21 -8.67 3.62
C GLN A 100 -32.73 -7.55 2.73
N MET A 101 -33.96 -7.09 3.03
CA MET A 101 -34.52 -5.89 2.44
C MET A 101 -33.69 -4.69 2.89
N ILE A 102 -33.30 -3.86 1.92
CA ILE A 102 -32.61 -2.60 2.22
C ILE A 102 -33.66 -1.65 2.79
N GLN A 103 -33.39 -1.03 3.94
CA GLN A 103 -34.26 0.01 4.48
C GLN A 103 -34.15 1.25 3.60
N PHE A 104 -35.30 1.82 3.24
CA PHE A 104 -35.43 3.06 2.47
C PHE A 104 -35.49 4.26 3.40
#